data_AF-A0A2S6G480-F1
#
_entry.id   AF-A0A2S6G480-F1
#
_cell.length_a   1.000
_cell.length_b   1.000
_cell.length_c   1.000
_cell.angle_alpha   90.00
_cell.angle_beta   90.00
_cell.angle_gamma   90.00
#
_symmetry.space_group_name_H-M   'P 1'
#
loop_
_entity.id
_entity.type
_entity.pdbx_description
1 polymer ?
#
loop_
_entity_poly.entity_id
_entity_poly.type
_entity_poly.pdbx_seq_one_letter_code
_entity_poly.pdbx_strand_id
1 'polypeptide(L)'
;MRQTVNLYTAELRPRKQHLNARSALVLVAVVVVALVGAMAFGQWQNQQLQQRAERIERQNSQLQQAIDRMAKEVEARKPDPELEKALARITDTISRRQRLLERVDSLASNNDSGFASRMAALARQVPSQLWLTAIRLESSPPRLGLEGRTRVPERVPLYLEQLGSEAVFAGQTFRDFLLTRPDDEDASGEWVAFRVATHPSKEAGND
;
A
#
# COMPACT_ATOMS: atom_id res chain seq x y z
N MET A 1 -88.91 102.07 -9.95
CA MET A 1 -88.00 101.11 -9.28
C MET A 1 -88.13 99.76 -9.98
N ARG A 2 -87.04 99.16 -10.47
CA ARG A 2 -87.06 97.88 -11.19
C ARG A 2 -86.58 96.76 -10.26
N GLN A 3 -87.43 95.76 -10.04
CA GLN A 3 -87.10 94.55 -9.31
C GLN A 3 -86.67 93.48 -10.31
N THR A 4 -85.39 93.12 -10.28
CA THR A 4 -84.86 91.98 -11.03
C THR A 4 -84.99 90.72 -10.17
N VAL A 5 -85.90 89.84 -10.55
CA VAL A 5 -86.02 88.50 -9.97
C VAL A 5 -84.87 87.65 -10.53
N ASN A 6 -83.99 87.18 -9.65
CA ASN A 6 -82.94 86.23 -10.04
C ASN A 6 -83.57 84.84 -10.21
N LEU A 7 -83.94 84.51 -11.44
CA LEU A 7 -84.52 83.21 -11.83
C LEU A 7 -83.45 82.12 -12.02
N TYR A 8 -82.18 82.42 -11.82
CA TYR A 8 -81.10 81.44 -11.92
C TYR A 8 -80.94 80.73 -10.57
N THR A 9 -81.86 79.80 -10.28
CA THR A 9 -81.78 78.94 -9.09
C THR A 9 -80.71 77.86 -9.29
N ALA A 10 -80.13 77.37 -8.18
CA ALA A 10 -79.04 76.39 -8.20
C ALA A 10 -79.40 75.07 -8.92
N GLU A 11 -80.69 74.83 -9.14
CA GLU A 11 -81.27 73.68 -9.84
C GLU A 11 -81.14 73.78 -11.37
N LEU A 12 -81.03 75.00 -11.94
CA LEU A 12 -80.80 75.23 -13.37
C LEU A 12 -79.31 75.20 -13.78
N ARG A 13 -78.40 74.85 -12.86
CA ARG A 13 -76.99 74.65 -13.21
C ARG A 13 -76.87 73.40 -14.09
N PRO A 14 -76.35 73.49 -15.33
CA PRO A 14 -76.15 72.31 -16.16
C PRO A 14 -75.22 71.33 -15.44
N ARG A 15 -75.78 70.22 -14.96
CA ARG A 15 -75.02 69.12 -14.36
C ARG A 15 -74.12 68.56 -15.46
N LYS A 16 -72.82 68.87 -15.39
CA LYS A 16 -71.81 68.22 -16.22
C LYS A 16 -71.85 66.74 -15.89
N GLN A 17 -72.44 65.93 -16.76
CA GLN A 17 -72.37 64.49 -16.66
C GLN A 17 -70.91 64.10 -16.90
N HIS A 18 -70.17 63.87 -15.81
CA HIS A 18 -68.77 63.46 -15.87
C HIS A 18 -68.57 62.10 -16.56
N LEU A 19 -69.65 61.31 -16.65
CA LEU A 19 -69.72 60.05 -17.37
C LEU A 19 -70.58 60.24 -18.63
N ASN A 20 -69.92 60.71 -19.69
CA ASN A 20 -70.52 60.75 -21.01
C ASN A 20 -70.43 59.34 -21.62
N ALA A 21 -71.41 58.89 -22.41
CA ALA A 21 -71.40 57.54 -23.00
C ALA A 21 -70.10 57.22 -23.76
N ARG A 22 -69.46 58.25 -24.33
CA ARG A 22 -68.14 58.17 -24.96
C ARG A 22 -67.01 57.83 -24.00
N SER A 23 -66.97 58.40 -22.79
CA SER A 23 -65.89 58.11 -21.82
C SER A 23 -66.02 56.70 -21.24
N ALA A 24 -67.25 56.20 -21.05
CA ALA A 24 -67.48 54.81 -20.67
C ALA A 24 -67.00 53.84 -21.76
N LEU A 25 -67.27 54.13 -23.04
CA LEU A 25 -66.83 53.30 -24.16
C LEU A 25 -65.29 53.27 -24.28
N VAL A 26 -64.62 54.42 -24.12
CA VAL A 26 -63.15 54.49 -24.10
C VAL A 26 -62.57 53.68 -22.94
N LEU A 27 -63.17 53.77 -21.74
CA LEU A 27 -62.69 53.01 -20.58
C LEU A 27 -62.82 51.50 -20.80
N VAL A 28 -63.96 51.05 -21.34
CA VAL A 28 -64.14 49.63 -21.72
C VAL A 28 -63.12 49.21 -22.78
N ALA A 29 -62.88 50.03 -23.81
CA ALA A 29 -61.88 49.73 -24.83
C ALA A 29 -60.47 49.61 -24.24
N VAL A 30 -60.08 50.50 -23.31
CA VAL A 30 -58.79 50.42 -22.61
C VAL A 30 -58.69 49.14 -21.78
N VAL A 31 -59.74 48.77 -21.05
CA VAL A 31 -59.77 47.53 -20.27
C VAL A 31 -59.63 46.29 -21.18
N VAL A 32 -60.35 46.27 -22.31
CA VAL A 32 -60.24 45.17 -23.29
C VAL A 32 -58.83 45.09 -23.85
N VAL A 33 -58.23 46.22 -24.25
CA VAL A 33 -56.84 46.25 -24.74
C VAL A 33 -55.86 45.77 -23.66
N ALA A 34 -56.04 46.18 -22.40
CA ALA A 34 -55.23 45.73 -21.29
C ALA A 34 -55.35 44.21 -21.04
N LEU A 35 -56.57 43.66 -21.13
CA LEU A 35 -56.82 42.22 -21.00
C LEU A 35 -56.17 41.43 -22.15
N VAL A 36 -56.33 41.90 -23.39
CA VAL A 36 -55.68 41.27 -24.56
C VAL A 36 -54.16 41.33 -24.43
N GLY A 37 -53.61 42.46 -23.99
CA GLY A 37 -52.18 42.60 -23.72
C GLY A 37 -51.68 41.64 -22.64
N ALA A 38 -52.42 41.50 -21.54
CA ALA A 38 -52.09 40.55 -20.47
C ALA A 38 -52.15 39.10 -20.94
N MET A 39 -53.16 38.73 -21.73
CA MET A 39 -53.27 37.40 -22.33
C MET A 39 -52.13 37.10 -23.31
N ALA A 40 -51.79 38.05 -24.18
CA ALA A 40 -50.68 37.91 -25.12
C ALA A 40 -49.33 37.76 -24.40
N PHE A 41 -49.10 38.56 -23.35
CA PHE A 41 -47.90 38.45 -22.53
C PHE A 41 -47.83 37.10 -21.80
N GLY A 42 -48.95 36.64 -21.22
CA GLY A 42 -49.03 35.34 -20.55
C GLY A 42 -48.76 34.18 -21.52
N GLN A 43 -49.32 34.23 -22.74
CA GLN A 43 -49.05 33.24 -23.79
C GLN A 43 -47.57 33.22 -24.19
N TRP A 44 -46.96 34.40 -24.38
CA TRP A 44 -45.54 34.50 -24.72
C TRP A 44 -44.63 33.92 -23.63
N GLN A 45 -44.92 34.22 -22.36
CA GLN A 45 -44.18 33.67 -21.23
C GLN A 45 -44.32 32.14 -21.14
N ASN A 46 -45.53 31.63 -21.35
CA ASN A 46 -45.80 30.19 -21.30
C ASN A 46 -45.08 29.45 -22.44
N GLN A 47 -45.10 29.99 -23.66
CA GLN A 47 -44.33 29.46 -24.79
C GLN A 47 -42.83 29.45 -24.51
N GLN A 48 -42.29 30.52 -23.91
CA GLN A 48 -40.88 30.56 -23.54
C GLN A 48 -40.52 29.49 -22.50
N LEU A 49 -41.42 29.23 -21.55
CA LEU A 49 -41.22 28.22 -20.52
C LEU A 49 -41.28 26.80 -21.10
N GLN A 50 -42.23 26.54 -22.00
CA GLN A 50 -42.33 25.28 -22.74
C GLN A 50 -41.08 25.01 -23.58
N GLN A 51 -40.58 26.01 -24.30
CA GLN A 51 -39.34 25.87 -25.07
C GLN A 51 -38.13 25.56 -24.18
N ARG A 52 -38.06 26.12 -22.96
CA ARG A 52 -37.00 25.79 -21.99
C ARG A 52 -37.13 24.34 -21.50
N ALA A 53 -38.34 23.92 -21.16
CA ALA A 53 -38.61 22.55 -20.75
C ALA A 53 -38.21 21.54 -21.84
N GLU A 54 -38.63 21.77 -23.09
CA GLU A 54 -38.25 20.93 -24.22
C GLU A 54 -36.74 20.88 -24.45
N ARG A 55 -36.03 22.01 -24.29
CA ARG A 55 -34.56 22.02 -24.42
C ARG A 55 -33.90 21.16 -23.35
N ILE A 56 -34.36 21.27 -22.10
CA ILE A 56 -33.84 20.47 -20.98
C ILE A 56 -34.14 19.00 -21.21
N GLU A 57 -35.35 18.65 -21.65
CA GLU A 57 -35.73 17.27 -21.96
C GLU A 57 -34.88 16.68 -23.09
N ARG A 58 -34.65 17.45 -24.16
CA ARG A 58 -33.74 17.05 -25.25
C ARG A 58 -32.33 16.83 -24.74
N GLN A 59 -31.79 17.74 -23.91
CA GLN A 59 -30.46 17.56 -23.31
C GLN A 59 -30.39 16.30 -22.45
N ASN A 60 -31.41 16.04 -21.64
CA ASN A 60 -31.48 14.86 -20.79
C ASN A 60 -31.50 13.57 -21.63
N SER A 61 -32.30 13.55 -22.70
CA SER A 61 -32.36 12.41 -23.63
C SER A 61 -31.02 12.15 -24.32
N GLN A 62 -30.28 13.20 -24.71
CA GLN A 62 -28.96 13.09 -25.31
C GLN A 62 -27.94 12.55 -24.31
N LEU A 63 -27.98 13.02 -23.06
CA LEU A 63 -27.11 12.54 -21.99
C LEU A 63 -27.37 11.07 -21.67
N GLN A 64 -28.64 10.67 -21.61
CA GLN A 64 -29.02 9.28 -21.39
C GLN A 64 -28.51 8.39 -22.53
N GLN A 65 -28.66 8.83 -23.79
CA GLN A 65 -28.11 8.09 -24.93
C GLN A 65 -26.58 7.99 -24.90
N ALA A 66 -25.89 9.03 -24.43
CA ALA A 66 -24.44 9.00 -24.26
C ALA A 66 -24.02 7.99 -23.17
N ILE A 67 -24.73 7.98 -22.03
CA ILE A 67 -24.53 6.99 -20.96
C ILE A 67 -24.75 5.57 -21.50
N ASP A 68 -25.84 5.31 -22.21
CA ASP A 68 -26.13 3.99 -22.76
C ASP A 68 -25.07 3.53 -23.77
N ARG A 69 -24.54 4.44 -24.59
CA ARG A 69 -23.43 4.15 -25.51
C ARG A 69 -22.15 3.82 -24.77
N MET A 70 -21.78 4.63 -23.78
CA MET A 70 -20.59 4.39 -22.96
C MET A 70 -20.70 3.10 -22.17
N ALA A 71 -21.88 2.80 -21.60
CA ALA A 71 -22.13 1.55 -20.89
C ALA A 71 -21.94 0.33 -21.80
N LYS A 72 -22.47 0.38 -23.04
CA LYS A 72 -22.25 -0.67 -24.05
C LYS A 72 -20.79 -0.81 -24.46
N GLU A 73 -20.07 0.30 -24.59
CA GLU A 73 -18.65 0.29 -24.90
C GLU A 73 -17.81 -0.31 -23.76
N VAL A 74 -18.13 0.00 -22.51
CA VAL A 74 -17.51 -0.60 -21.32
C VAL A 74 -17.84 -2.08 -21.22
N GLU A 75 -19.08 -2.47 -21.49
CA GLU A 75 -19.49 -3.87 -21.49
C GLU A 75 -18.80 -4.68 -22.60
N ALA A 76 -18.63 -4.09 -23.79
CA ALA A 76 -17.86 -4.67 -24.88
C ALA A 76 -16.34 -4.76 -24.57
N ARG A 77 -15.84 -3.87 -23.69
CA ARG A 77 -14.45 -3.86 -23.20
C ARG A 77 -14.25 -4.72 -21.94
N LYS A 78 -15.23 -5.52 -21.51
CA LYS A 78 -15.03 -6.48 -20.41
C LYS A 78 -13.76 -7.29 -20.70
N PRO A 79 -12.81 -7.39 -19.74
CA PRO A 79 -11.62 -8.20 -19.92
C PRO A 79 -12.05 -9.59 -20.36
N ASP A 80 -11.47 -10.07 -21.45
CA ASP A 80 -11.77 -11.41 -21.93
C ASP A 80 -11.48 -12.39 -20.78
N PRO A 81 -12.48 -13.17 -20.31
CA PRO A 81 -12.27 -14.13 -19.23
C PRO A 81 -11.18 -15.15 -19.56
N GLU A 82 -10.86 -15.37 -20.84
CA GLU A 82 -9.69 -16.15 -21.24
C GLU A 82 -8.37 -15.44 -20.96
N LEU A 83 -8.29 -14.12 -21.16
CA LEU A 83 -7.11 -13.32 -20.87
C LEU A 83 -6.84 -13.24 -19.36
N GLU A 84 -7.89 -13.11 -18.54
CA GLU A 84 -7.74 -13.18 -17.07
C GLU A 84 -7.21 -14.54 -16.62
N LYS A 85 -7.75 -15.64 -17.17
CA LYS A 85 -7.26 -17.00 -16.89
C LYS A 85 -5.82 -17.20 -17.36
N ALA A 86 -5.46 -16.67 -18.54
CA ALA A 86 -4.10 -16.72 -19.06
C ALA A 86 -3.13 -15.95 -18.15
N LEU A 87 -3.51 -14.76 -17.70
CA LEU A 87 -2.73 -13.93 -16.80
C LEU A 87 -2.54 -14.62 -15.43
N ALA A 88 -3.58 -15.21 -14.87
CA ALA A 88 -3.49 -16.01 -13.65
C ALA A 88 -2.53 -17.19 -13.80
N ARG A 89 -2.60 -17.93 -14.92
CA ARG A 89 -1.72 -19.07 -15.21
C ARG A 89 -0.25 -18.66 -15.36
N ILE A 90 0.01 -17.56 -16.07
CA ILE A 90 1.36 -17.02 -16.26
C ILE A 90 1.92 -16.56 -14.91
N THR A 91 1.12 -15.85 -14.12
CA THR A 91 1.52 -15.37 -12.78
C THR A 91 1.84 -16.53 -11.84
N ASP A 92 1.00 -17.58 -11.81
CA ASP A 92 1.29 -18.78 -11.02
C ASP A 92 2.59 -19.46 -11.46
N THR A 93 2.82 -19.55 -12.77
CA THR A 93 4.06 -20.12 -13.34
C THR A 93 5.30 -19.33 -12.91
N ILE A 94 5.24 -18.00 -12.96
CA ILE A 94 6.32 -17.11 -12.51
C ILE A 94 6.58 -17.33 -11.01
N SER A 95 5.52 -17.35 -10.19
CA SER A 95 5.65 -17.55 -8.74
C SER A 95 6.30 -18.89 -8.39
N ARG A 96 5.95 -19.97 -9.11
CA ARG A 96 6.55 -21.29 -8.92
C ARG A 96 8.03 -21.29 -9.27
N ARG A 97 8.40 -20.66 -10.39
CA ARG A 97 9.80 -20.56 -10.82
C ARG A 97 10.65 -19.75 -9.85
N GLN A 98 10.12 -18.64 -9.34
CA GLN A 98 10.80 -17.84 -8.31
C GLN A 98 11.06 -18.64 -7.04
N ARG A 99 10.04 -19.35 -6.52
CA ARG A 99 10.21 -20.23 -5.35
C ARG A 99 11.24 -21.34 -5.57
N LEU A 100 11.32 -21.89 -6.79
CA LEU A 100 12.34 -22.87 -7.14
C LEU A 100 13.74 -22.25 -7.13
N LEU A 101 13.91 -21.07 -7.72
CA LEU A 101 15.18 -20.35 -7.73
C LEU A 101 15.65 -20.02 -6.31
N GLU A 102 14.78 -19.51 -5.45
CA GLU A 102 15.09 -19.23 -4.05
C GLU A 102 15.51 -20.49 -3.28
N ARG A 103 14.85 -21.62 -3.56
CA ARG A 103 15.22 -22.91 -2.96
C ARG A 103 16.56 -23.43 -3.46
N VAL A 104 16.88 -23.22 -4.74
CA VAL A 104 18.19 -23.59 -5.30
C VAL A 104 19.29 -22.69 -4.74
N ASP A 105 19.04 -21.39 -4.64
CA ASP A 105 19.99 -20.40 -4.12
C ASP A 105 20.30 -20.62 -2.64
N SER A 106 19.28 -20.93 -1.83
CA SER A 106 19.49 -21.31 -0.42
C SER A 106 20.28 -22.62 -0.27
N LEU A 107 20.12 -23.59 -1.18
CA LEU A 107 20.94 -24.81 -1.17
C LEU A 107 22.38 -24.54 -1.61
N ALA A 108 22.59 -23.70 -2.62
CA ALA A 108 23.92 -23.33 -3.09
C ALA A 108 24.69 -22.48 -2.06
N SER A 109 24.04 -21.47 -1.48
CA SER A 109 24.64 -20.59 -0.47
C SER A 109 25.06 -21.32 0.80
N ASN A 110 24.34 -22.37 1.19
CA ASN A 110 24.69 -23.22 2.34
C ASN A 110 25.95 -24.07 2.11
N ASN A 111 26.29 -24.41 0.87
CA ASN A 111 27.45 -25.23 0.55
C ASN A 111 28.75 -24.43 0.37
N ASP A 112 28.71 -23.25 -0.26
CA ASP A 112 29.94 -22.62 -0.76
C ASP A 112 30.53 -21.50 0.11
N SER A 113 29.78 -20.87 1.01
CA SER A 113 30.27 -19.64 1.66
C SER A 113 30.79 -19.78 3.09
N GLY A 114 30.43 -20.85 3.81
CA GLY A 114 30.63 -20.93 5.26
C GLY A 114 31.68 -21.93 5.76
N PHE A 115 31.67 -23.17 5.27
CA PHE A 115 32.45 -24.26 5.92
C PHE A 115 33.88 -24.37 5.39
N ALA A 116 34.06 -24.31 4.07
CA ALA A 116 35.38 -24.48 3.45
C ALA A 116 36.37 -23.37 3.87
N SER A 117 35.91 -22.12 3.90
CA SER A 117 36.70 -20.98 4.36
C SER A 117 37.10 -21.07 5.83
N ARG A 118 36.15 -21.45 6.72
CA ARG A 118 36.42 -21.71 8.14
C ARG A 118 37.41 -22.86 8.35
N MET A 119 37.25 -23.97 7.64
CA MET A 119 38.18 -25.12 7.72
C MET A 119 39.59 -24.75 7.22
N ALA A 120 39.69 -23.98 6.14
CA ALA A 120 40.98 -23.49 5.63
C ALA A 120 41.69 -22.56 6.63
N ALA A 121 40.94 -21.71 7.34
CA ALA A 121 41.49 -20.86 8.39
C ALA A 121 42.00 -21.68 9.60
N LEU A 122 41.26 -22.71 10.04
CA LEU A 122 41.74 -23.64 11.07
C LEU A 122 43.05 -24.31 10.67
N ALA A 123 43.13 -24.83 9.45
CA ALA A 123 44.31 -25.55 8.96
C ALA A 123 45.56 -24.64 8.84
N ARG A 124 45.38 -23.36 8.53
CA ARG A 124 46.48 -22.40 8.37
C ARG A 124 47.19 -22.07 9.68
N GLN A 125 46.47 -22.12 10.80
CA GLN A 125 46.95 -21.62 12.09
C GLN A 125 47.40 -22.73 13.05
N VAL A 126 47.38 -24.01 12.67
CA VAL A 126 47.73 -25.12 13.60
C VAL A 126 49.21 -25.04 13.99
N PRO A 127 49.55 -24.77 15.28
CA PRO A 127 50.93 -24.65 15.70
C PRO A 127 51.60 -26.02 15.87
N SER A 128 52.93 -26.04 15.83
CA SER A 128 53.68 -27.26 16.14
C SER A 128 53.36 -27.74 17.55
N GLN A 129 53.24 -29.07 17.72
CA GLN A 129 52.95 -29.72 19.01
C GLN A 129 51.51 -29.56 19.56
N LEU A 130 50.58 -29.09 18.73
CA LEU A 130 49.13 -29.11 18.98
C LEU A 130 48.45 -29.90 17.86
N TRP A 131 47.46 -30.71 18.20
CA TRP A 131 46.63 -31.38 17.20
C TRP A 131 45.17 -31.38 17.62
N LEU A 132 44.30 -31.22 16.62
CA LEU A 132 42.85 -31.28 16.79
C LEU A 132 42.38 -32.72 16.63
N THR A 133 41.55 -33.20 17.54
CA THR A 133 40.94 -34.53 17.50
C THR A 133 39.47 -34.48 17.09
N ALA A 134 38.77 -33.37 17.38
CA ALA A 134 37.40 -33.16 16.92
C ALA A 134 37.15 -31.68 16.59
N ILE A 135 36.40 -31.46 15.52
CA ILE A 135 36.01 -30.14 15.05
C ILE A 135 34.49 -30.17 14.79
N ARG A 136 33.74 -29.26 15.40
CA ARG A 136 32.29 -29.11 15.20
C ARG A 136 31.98 -27.70 14.70
N LEU A 137 31.39 -27.57 13.52
CA LEU A 137 30.94 -26.31 12.94
C LEU A 137 29.43 -26.36 12.69
N GLU A 138 28.71 -25.33 13.14
CA GLU A 138 27.30 -25.08 12.80
C GLU A 138 27.20 -23.73 12.07
N SER A 139 26.27 -23.60 11.11
CA SER A 139 26.08 -22.37 10.32
C SER A 139 24.88 -21.52 10.78
N SER A 140 23.88 -22.13 11.43
CA SER A 140 22.69 -21.40 11.91
C SER A 140 22.09 -22.07 13.15
N PRO A 141 22.34 -21.57 14.36
CA PRO A 141 23.23 -20.45 14.69
C PRO A 141 24.72 -20.79 14.45
N PRO A 142 25.60 -19.80 14.22
CA PRO A 142 27.03 -20.04 14.04
C PRO A 142 27.65 -20.55 15.35
N ARG A 143 28.04 -21.83 15.39
CA ARG A 143 28.74 -22.43 16.55
C ARG A 143 30.04 -23.08 16.13
N LEU A 144 31.04 -23.01 17.00
CA LEU A 144 32.34 -23.64 16.82
C LEU A 144 32.73 -24.37 18.11
N GLY A 145 33.07 -25.64 17.98
CA GLY A 145 33.64 -26.48 19.03
C GLY A 145 34.93 -27.14 18.55
N LEU A 146 35.99 -27.01 19.34
CA LEU A 146 37.30 -27.58 19.07
C LEU A 146 37.73 -28.48 20.23
N GLU A 147 38.18 -29.68 19.91
CA GLU A 147 38.82 -30.59 20.87
C GLU A 147 40.17 -31.02 20.30
N GLY A 148 41.16 -31.15 21.17
CA GLY A 148 42.48 -31.55 20.76
C GLY A 148 43.37 -31.92 21.94
N ARG A 149 44.65 -32.16 21.62
CA ARG A 149 45.68 -32.37 22.63
C ARG A 149 46.91 -31.52 22.30
N THR A 150 47.65 -31.17 23.34
CA THR A 150 48.87 -30.37 23.23
C THR A 150 49.96 -30.89 24.16
N ARG A 151 51.21 -30.76 23.70
CA ARG A 151 52.47 -31.01 24.42
C ARG A 151 52.85 -29.81 25.30
N VAL A 152 52.33 -28.62 24.94
CA VAL A 152 52.63 -27.33 25.57
C VAL A 152 51.31 -26.58 25.82
N PRO A 153 50.79 -26.55 27.06
CA PRO A 153 49.50 -25.94 27.39
C PRO A 153 49.41 -24.45 27.02
N GLU A 154 50.51 -23.72 27.14
CA GLU A 154 50.63 -22.28 26.87
C GLU A 154 50.37 -21.90 25.39
N ARG A 155 50.43 -22.89 24.48
CA ARG A 155 50.17 -22.66 23.05
C ARG A 155 48.68 -22.62 22.71
N VAL A 156 47.81 -23.14 23.57
CA VAL A 156 46.37 -23.20 23.30
C VAL A 156 45.74 -21.80 23.28
N PRO A 157 45.97 -20.92 24.28
CA PRO A 157 45.45 -19.55 24.24
C PRO A 157 45.97 -18.74 23.05
N LEU A 158 47.26 -18.88 22.72
CA LEU A 158 47.87 -18.20 21.55
C LEU A 158 47.22 -18.63 20.23
N TYR A 159 46.93 -19.92 20.08
CA TYR A 159 46.23 -20.44 18.91
C TYR A 159 44.79 -19.89 18.80
N LEU A 160 44.07 -19.80 19.93
CA LEU A 160 42.70 -19.26 19.96
C LEU A 160 42.65 -17.77 19.65
N GLU A 161 43.64 -17.00 20.10
CA GLU A 161 43.78 -15.58 19.79
C GLU A 161 44.03 -15.36 18.28
N GLN A 162 44.93 -16.14 17.69
CA GLN A 162 45.19 -16.13 16.25
C GLN A 162 43.94 -16.51 15.45
N LEU A 163 43.22 -17.55 15.88
CA LEU A 163 41.98 -17.98 15.23
C LEU A 163 40.87 -16.92 15.34
N GLY A 164 40.77 -16.22 16.47
CA GLY A 164 39.83 -15.12 16.68
C GLY A 164 40.11 -13.86 15.84
N SER A 165 41.35 -13.72 15.34
CA SER A 165 41.75 -12.61 14.45
C SER A 165 41.40 -12.83 12.98
N GLU A 166 41.04 -14.05 12.59
CA GLU A 166 40.63 -14.39 11.22
C GLU A 166 39.23 -13.82 10.91
N ALA A 167 39.07 -13.23 9.73
CA ALA A 167 37.82 -12.58 9.32
C ALA A 167 36.60 -13.53 9.34
N VAL A 168 36.84 -14.83 9.15
CA VAL A 168 35.81 -15.88 9.16
C VAL A 168 35.29 -16.23 10.58
N PHE A 169 36.00 -15.81 11.64
CA PHE A 169 35.62 -16.02 13.04
C PHE A 169 35.39 -14.71 13.81
N ALA A 170 35.46 -13.56 13.13
CA ALA A 170 35.23 -12.25 13.73
C ALA A 170 33.86 -12.18 14.45
N GLY A 171 33.87 -11.77 15.71
CA GLY A 171 32.67 -11.67 16.56
C GLY A 171 32.24 -12.96 17.26
N GLN A 172 32.95 -14.09 17.05
CA GLN A 172 32.75 -15.30 17.85
C GLN A 172 33.63 -15.24 19.10
N THR A 173 33.03 -15.41 20.27
CA THR A 173 33.77 -15.48 21.54
C THR A 173 33.74 -16.91 22.06
N PHE A 174 34.91 -17.47 22.33
CA PHE A 174 35.02 -18.74 23.04
C PHE A 174 34.67 -18.51 24.51
N ARG A 175 33.64 -19.19 25.00
CA ARG A 175 33.09 -19.00 26.36
C ARG A 175 33.33 -20.19 27.28
N ASP A 176 33.66 -21.33 26.70
CA ASP A 176 33.93 -22.57 27.41
C ASP A 176 35.35 -23.03 27.07
N PHE A 177 36.17 -23.23 28.09
CA PHE A 177 37.56 -23.66 27.99
C PHE A 177 37.88 -24.63 29.12
N LEU A 178 38.24 -25.85 28.74
CA LEU A 178 38.56 -26.94 29.66
C LEU A 178 39.92 -27.54 29.29
N LEU A 179 40.80 -27.66 30.27
CA LEU A 179 42.07 -28.38 30.18
C LEU A 179 42.01 -29.58 31.12
N THR A 180 42.24 -30.77 30.60
CA THR A 180 42.24 -32.01 31.37
C THR A 180 43.56 -32.72 31.18
N ARG A 181 44.24 -33.03 32.29
CA ARG A 181 45.39 -33.93 32.30
C ARG A 181 44.87 -35.35 32.57
N PRO A 182 45.20 -36.34 31.73
CA PRO A 182 44.85 -37.72 32.03
C PRO A 182 45.65 -38.22 33.25
N ASP A 183 44.95 -38.79 34.22
CA ASP A 183 45.52 -39.35 35.47
C ASP A 183 45.90 -40.85 35.34
N ASP A 184 45.85 -41.42 34.12
CA ASP A 184 46.17 -42.83 33.89
C ASP A 184 47.67 -43.10 34.05
N GLU A 185 48.03 -43.98 34.99
CA GLU A 185 49.40 -44.43 35.29
C GLU A 185 50.12 -45.08 34.08
N ASP A 186 49.40 -45.44 33.01
CA ASP A 186 49.93 -46.04 31.78
C ASP A 186 50.09 -45.06 30.60
N ALA A 187 49.62 -43.81 30.73
CA ALA A 187 49.76 -42.78 29.70
C ALA A 187 50.81 -41.75 30.13
N SER A 188 52.07 -42.04 29.78
CA SER A 188 53.25 -41.18 29.99
C SER A 188 52.91 -39.68 29.88
N GLY A 189 53.09 -38.95 30.98
CA GLY A 189 52.57 -37.61 31.26
C GLY A 189 53.08 -36.46 30.40
N GLU A 190 52.94 -36.54 29.08
CA GLU A 190 53.49 -35.57 28.13
C GLU A 190 52.43 -34.80 27.34
N TRP A 191 51.13 -35.14 27.47
CA TRP A 191 50.01 -34.49 26.74
C TRP A 191 48.95 -33.95 27.69
N VAL A 192 48.37 -32.79 27.33
CA VAL A 192 47.17 -32.24 27.96
C VAL A 192 46.05 -32.19 26.91
N ALA A 193 44.86 -32.66 27.28
CA ALA A 193 43.67 -32.54 26.44
C ALA A 193 43.01 -31.17 26.65
N PHE A 194 42.52 -30.56 25.57
CA PHE A 194 41.81 -29.29 25.64
C PHE A 194 40.49 -29.36 24.88
N ARG A 195 39.48 -28.66 25.40
CA ARG A 195 38.18 -28.44 24.75
C ARG A 195 37.84 -26.96 24.80
N VAL A 196 37.37 -26.42 23.68
CA VAL A 196 36.98 -25.02 23.52
C VAL A 196 35.66 -24.93 22.77
N ALA A 197 34.71 -24.13 23.25
CA ALA A 197 33.46 -23.90 22.53
C ALA A 197 32.96 -22.45 22.64
N THR A 198 32.24 -21.99 21.60
CA THR A 198 31.62 -20.65 21.58
C THR A 198 30.34 -20.55 22.41
N HIS A 199 29.75 -21.68 22.78
CA HIS A 199 28.64 -21.77 23.72
C HIS A 199 29.02 -22.66 24.91
N PRO A 200 28.48 -22.38 26.11
CA PRO A 200 28.69 -23.24 27.26
C PRO A 200 28.18 -24.65 26.91
N SER A 201 29.05 -25.64 27.05
CA SER A 201 28.62 -27.03 26.99
C SER A 201 27.63 -27.26 28.13
N LYS A 202 26.42 -27.72 27.78
CA LYS A 202 25.49 -28.24 28.79
C LYS A 202 26.14 -29.54 29.27
N GLU A 203 26.57 -29.53 30.53
CA GLU A 203 27.39 -30.52 31.20
C GLU A 203 27.14 -31.97 30.77
N ALA A 204 28.25 -32.71 30.66
CA ALA A 204 28.27 -34.14 30.88
C ALA A 204 27.81 -34.42 32.33
N GLY A 205 26.49 -34.54 32.51
CA GLY A 205 25.91 -35.28 33.61
C GLY A 205 26.13 -36.76 33.32
N ASN A 206 27.06 -37.35 34.06
CA ASN A 206 27.35 -38.77 34.08
C ASN A 206 26.14 -39.52 34.66
N ASP A 207 25.51 -40.38 33.86
CA ASP A 207 24.73 -41.53 34.35
C ASP A 207 25.68 -42.58 34.97
#